data_AF-A0A4Q3VTT8-F1
#
_entry.id   AF-A0A4Q3VTT8-F1
#
_cell.length_a   1.000
_cell.length_b   1.000
_cell.length_c   1.000
_cell.angle_alpha   90.00
_cell.angle_beta   90.00
_cell.angle_gamma   90.00
#
_symmetry.space_group_name_H-M   'P 1'
#
loop_
_entity.id
_entity.type
_entity.pdbx_description
1 polymer ?
#
loop_
_entity_poly.entity_id
_entity_poly.type
_entity_poly.pdbx_seq_one_letter_code
_entity_poly.pdbx_strand_id
1 'polypeptide(L)'
;MSTHAVPIETCDIRLTGLVLPMGLRVESVTVTGQSLTAMDASPWIRMTDPAELVVTVDVEDIAEFLEKKGPGGLSRFRIETEDGILRVHAVKRILFEVKAVALCRLRIVEGREIHVDLQSVEVAGGASITELVRSQIGEINPLLDVAQLGLPLDMKLLSATPEGGKVVVRGQATAP
;
A
#
# COMPACT_ATOMS: atom_id res chain seq x y z
N MET A 1 -40.60 -12.56 -14.23
CA MET A 1 -39.91 -11.27 -14.11
C MET A 1 -38.70 -11.34 -15.01
N SER A 2 -38.64 -10.52 -16.05
CA SER A 2 -37.53 -10.52 -17.00
C SER A 2 -36.36 -9.78 -16.38
N THR A 3 -35.22 -10.47 -16.19
CA THR A 3 -33.98 -9.84 -15.75
C THR A 3 -33.48 -8.95 -16.87
N HIS A 4 -33.55 -7.63 -16.73
CA HIS A 4 -32.87 -6.73 -17.64
C HIS A 4 -31.38 -6.71 -17.26
N ALA A 5 -30.55 -7.06 -18.25
CA ALA A 5 -29.11 -6.97 -18.18
C ALA A 5 -28.71 -5.74 -18.98
N VAL A 6 -28.08 -4.77 -18.33
CA VAL A 6 -27.59 -3.56 -19.00
C VAL A 6 -26.09 -3.74 -19.25
N PRO A 7 -25.64 -3.85 -20.51
CA PRO A 7 -24.21 -3.89 -20.81
C PRO A 7 -23.61 -2.52 -20.55
N ILE A 8 -22.46 -2.51 -19.89
CA ILE A 8 -21.63 -1.35 -19.64
C ILE A 8 -20.30 -1.62 -20.34
N GLU A 9 -20.01 -0.85 -21.40
CA GLU A 9 -18.81 -1.04 -22.21
C GLU A 9 -17.53 -0.81 -21.40
N THR A 10 -17.50 0.26 -20.61
CA THR A 10 -16.39 0.62 -19.75
C THR A 10 -16.88 1.17 -18.41
N CYS A 11 -16.12 0.93 -17.36
CA CYS A 11 -16.33 1.53 -16.05
C CYS A 11 -14.99 1.96 -15.47
N ASP A 12 -14.98 3.16 -14.91
CA ASP A 12 -13.87 3.74 -14.18
C ASP A 12 -14.43 4.19 -12.82
N ILE A 13 -13.97 3.53 -11.75
CA ILE A 13 -14.30 3.89 -10.38
C ILE A 13 -13.04 4.41 -9.74
N ARG A 14 -13.07 5.64 -9.25
CA ARG A 14 -11.98 6.25 -8.52
C ARG A 14 -12.42 6.70 -7.13
N LEU A 15 -11.75 6.19 -6.12
CA LEU A 15 -11.86 6.63 -4.73
C LEU A 15 -10.60 7.39 -4.36
N THR A 16 -10.72 8.49 -3.62
CA THR A 16 -9.59 9.35 -3.27
C THR A 16 -9.57 9.69 -1.79
N GLY A 17 -8.37 9.78 -1.21
CA GLY A 17 -8.17 10.18 0.19
C GLY A 17 -8.74 9.19 1.20
N LEU A 18 -8.68 7.89 0.88
CA LEU A 18 -9.19 6.84 1.76
C LEU A 18 -8.24 6.66 2.95
N VAL A 19 -8.75 6.68 4.17
CA VAL A 19 -7.95 6.36 5.37
C VAL A 19 -8.30 4.94 5.80
N LEU A 20 -7.31 4.05 5.80
CA LEU A 20 -7.49 2.66 6.20
C LEU A 20 -7.75 2.55 7.70
N PRO A 21 -8.38 1.45 8.17
CA PRO A 21 -8.54 1.17 9.59
C PRO A 21 -7.23 1.22 10.38
N MET A 22 -6.11 0.83 9.76
CA MET A 22 -4.78 0.92 10.37
C MET A 22 -4.22 2.36 10.46
N GLY A 23 -4.88 3.34 9.84
CA GLY A 23 -4.51 4.76 9.88
C GLY A 23 -3.63 5.25 8.74
N LEU A 24 -3.19 4.36 7.83
CA LEU A 24 -2.50 4.76 6.59
C LEU A 24 -3.51 5.42 5.65
N ARG A 25 -3.12 6.56 5.07
CA ARG A 25 -3.89 7.23 4.02
C ARG A 25 -3.47 6.73 2.65
N VAL A 26 -4.44 6.38 1.84
CA VAL A 26 -4.31 6.01 0.43
C VAL A 26 -4.77 7.19 -0.40
N GLU A 27 -3.90 7.68 -1.29
CA GLU A 27 -4.19 8.82 -2.17
C GLU A 27 -5.35 8.49 -3.09
N SER A 28 -5.27 7.35 -3.79
CA SER A 28 -6.37 6.88 -4.62
C SER A 28 -6.39 5.38 -4.83
N VAL A 29 -7.60 4.86 -5.06
CA VAL A 29 -7.86 3.53 -5.60
C VAL A 29 -8.66 3.71 -6.88
N THR A 30 -8.15 3.20 -7.99
CA THR A 30 -8.82 3.20 -9.30
C THR A 30 -9.09 1.77 -9.71
N VAL A 31 -10.32 1.49 -10.12
CA VAL A 31 -10.73 0.22 -10.74
C VAL A 31 -11.27 0.51 -12.13
N THR A 32 -10.63 -0.05 -13.15
CA THR A 32 -10.99 0.17 -14.55
C THR A 32 -11.34 -1.17 -15.20
N GLY A 33 -12.59 -1.33 -15.61
CA GLY A 33 -13.12 -2.56 -16.19
C GLY A 33 -13.80 -2.32 -17.54
N GLN A 34 -13.93 -3.40 -18.32
CA GLN A 34 -14.66 -3.42 -19.58
C GLN A 34 -15.72 -4.53 -19.54
N SER A 35 -16.73 -4.44 -20.43
CA SER A 35 -17.70 -5.52 -20.65
C SER A 35 -18.42 -5.98 -19.37
N LEU A 36 -18.88 -5.00 -18.59
CA LEU A 36 -19.59 -5.22 -17.34
C LEU A 36 -21.07 -5.42 -17.61
N THR A 37 -21.71 -6.28 -16.83
CA THR A 37 -23.17 -6.48 -16.92
C THR A 37 -23.80 -6.13 -15.58
N ALA A 38 -24.56 -5.03 -15.55
CA ALA A 38 -25.42 -4.70 -14.43
C ALA A 38 -26.69 -5.56 -14.50
N MET A 39 -27.05 -6.21 -13.39
CA MET A 39 -28.24 -7.03 -13.28
C MET A 39 -29.28 -6.34 -12.41
N ASP A 40 -30.47 -6.05 -12.94
CA ASP A 40 -31.55 -5.33 -12.22
C ASP A 40 -31.92 -5.92 -10.83
N ALA A 41 -31.71 -7.22 -10.63
CA ALA A 41 -32.08 -7.91 -9.40
C ALA A 41 -30.96 -7.98 -8.33
N SER A 42 -29.80 -7.39 -8.61
CA SER A 42 -28.59 -7.56 -7.79
C SER A 42 -27.77 -6.27 -7.81
N PRO A 43 -27.43 -5.68 -6.64
CA PRO A 43 -26.53 -4.52 -6.60
C PRO A 43 -25.09 -4.87 -7.05
N TRP A 44 -24.80 -6.16 -7.26
CA TRP A 44 -23.51 -6.67 -7.69
C TRP A 44 -23.40 -6.59 -9.21
N ILE A 45 -22.38 -5.86 -9.68
CA ILE A 45 -21.97 -5.82 -11.08
C ILE A 45 -21.29 -7.16 -11.40
N ARG A 46 -21.75 -7.85 -12.47
CA ARG A 46 -20.99 -8.98 -12.99
C ARG A 46 -19.88 -8.48 -13.90
N MET A 47 -18.67 -8.90 -13.58
CA MET A 47 -17.48 -8.64 -14.36
C MET A 47 -17.15 -9.89 -15.16
N THR A 48 -17.16 -9.80 -16.48
CA THR A 48 -16.81 -10.96 -17.34
C THR A 48 -15.30 -11.19 -17.34
N ASP A 49 -14.55 -10.10 -17.26
CA ASP A 49 -13.08 -10.07 -17.19
C ASP A 49 -12.61 -9.34 -15.93
N PRO A 50 -11.43 -9.69 -15.37
CA PRO A 50 -10.84 -8.93 -14.28
C PRO A 50 -10.60 -7.47 -14.68
N ALA A 51 -11.05 -6.53 -13.84
CA ALA A 51 -10.70 -5.12 -13.99
C ALA A 51 -9.27 -4.86 -13.55
N GLU A 52 -8.64 -3.85 -14.14
CA GLU A 52 -7.39 -3.29 -13.66
C GLU A 52 -7.63 -2.58 -12.32
N LEU A 53 -6.78 -2.86 -11.33
CA LEU A 53 -6.74 -2.18 -10.05
C LEU A 53 -5.43 -1.38 -9.96
N VAL A 54 -5.52 -0.10 -9.61
CA VAL A 54 -4.37 0.74 -9.28
C VAL A 54 -4.60 1.39 -7.93
N VAL A 55 -3.73 1.13 -6.97
CA VAL A 55 -3.69 1.79 -5.67
C VAL A 55 -2.47 2.68 -5.61
N THR A 56 -2.63 3.91 -5.15
CA THR A 56 -1.56 4.88 -5.05
C THR A 56 -1.49 5.42 -3.62
N VAL A 57 -0.30 5.40 -3.05
CA VAL A 57 -0.02 5.89 -1.70
C VAL A 57 1.13 6.87 -1.78
N ASP A 58 0.96 8.07 -1.23
CA ASP A 58 2.03 9.07 -1.16
C ASP A 58 3.07 8.65 -0.11
N VAL A 59 4.36 8.83 -0.39
CA VAL A 59 5.40 8.52 0.61
C VAL A 59 5.36 9.46 1.81
N GLU A 60 4.82 10.67 1.66
CA GLU A 60 4.54 11.57 2.78
C GLU A 60 3.48 10.99 3.71
N ASP A 61 2.41 10.42 3.15
CA ASP A 61 1.36 9.74 3.93
C ASP A 61 1.91 8.49 4.65
N ILE A 62 2.84 7.76 4.03
CA ILE A 62 3.56 6.64 4.69
C ILE A 62 4.42 7.18 5.84
N ALA A 63 5.14 8.28 5.63
CA ALA A 63 5.98 8.89 6.68
C ALA A 63 5.14 9.34 7.87
N GLU A 64 4.00 10.01 7.62
CA GLU A 64 3.05 10.40 8.68
C GLU A 64 2.48 9.19 9.42
N PHE A 65 2.14 8.12 8.71
CA PHE A 65 1.69 6.88 9.31
C PHE A 65 2.75 6.28 10.24
N LEU A 66 4.00 6.22 9.79
CA LEU A 66 5.12 5.74 10.60
C LEU A 66 5.40 6.64 11.81
N GLU A 67 5.28 7.96 11.66
CA GLU A 67 5.46 8.91 12.76
C GLU A 67 4.42 8.69 13.86
N LYS A 68 3.15 8.48 13.50
CA LYS A 68 2.07 8.18 14.45
C LYS A 68 2.27 6.83 15.13
N LYS A 69 2.77 5.83 14.39
CA LYS A 69 3.03 4.48 14.92
C LYS A 69 4.25 4.44 15.83
N GLY A 70 5.27 5.25 15.56
CA GLY A 70 6.50 5.36 16.36
C GLY A 70 7.22 4.04 16.60
N PRO A 71 7.41 3.16 15.59
CA PRO A 71 7.93 1.81 15.80
C PRO A 71 9.30 1.86 16.46
N GLY A 72 9.43 1.20 17.61
CA GLY A 72 10.69 1.10 18.35
C GLY A 72 11.24 2.44 18.85
N GLY A 73 10.37 3.45 18.97
CA GLY A 73 10.73 4.82 19.36
C GLY A 73 11.47 5.60 18.27
N LEU A 74 11.36 5.17 17.00
CA LEU A 74 11.80 5.96 15.86
C LEU A 74 10.83 7.10 15.57
N SER A 75 11.37 8.21 15.07
CA SER A 75 10.64 9.45 14.79
C SER A 75 11.33 10.25 13.69
N ARG A 76 10.73 11.37 13.28
CA ARG A 76 11.18 12.22 12.17
C ARG A 76 11.38 11.43 10.88
N PHE A 77 10.39 10.62 10.54
CA PHE A 77 10.42 9.82 9.32
C PHE A 77 10.43 10.73 8.09
N ARG A 78 11.32 10.42 7.14
CA ARG A 78 11.32 10.98 5.79
C ARG A 78 11.55 9.84 4.81
N ILE A 79 10.71 9.76 3.79
CA ILE A 79 10.73 8.67 2.83
C ILE A 79 10.98 9.24 1.45
N GLU A 80 11.88 8.61 0.73
CA GLU A 80 12.22 8.95 -0.65
C GLU A 80 12.11 7.69 -1.52
N THR A 81 11.74 7.86 -2.78
CA THR A 81 11.71 6.78 -3.77
C THR A 81 12.89 6.95 -4.73
N GLU A 82 13.71 5.92 -4.88
CA GLU A 82 14.80 5.91 -5.88
C GLU A 82 14.94 4.48 -6.42
N ASP A 83 14.94 4.32 -7.74
CA ASP A 83 15.15 3.03 -8.43
C ASP A 83 14.31 1.86 -7.91
N GLY A 84 13.03 2.10 -7.61
CA GLY A 84 12.11 1.07 -7.09
C GLY A 84 12.36 0.67 -5.63
N ILE A 85 13.15 1.46 -4.90
CA ILE A 85 13.48 1.26 -3.48
C ILE A 85 12.90 2.43 -2.68
N LEU A 86 12.43 2.12 -1.46
CA LEU A 86 12.10 3.12 -0.46
C LEU A 86 13.34 3.39 0.41
N ARG A 87 13.85 4.61 0.34
CA ARG A 87 14.86 5.10 1.28
C ARG A 87 14.15 5.77 2.45
N VAL A 88 14.25 5.17 3.63
CA VAL A 88 13.59 5.62 4.85
C VAL A 88 14.63 6.20 5.80
N HIS A 89 14.53 7.50 6.05
CA HIS A 89 15.30 8.20 7.06
C HIS A 89 14.49 8.25 8.36
N ALA A 90 15.14 7.98 9.49
CA ALA A 90 14.53 8.09 10.80
C ALA A 90 15.56 8.48 11.86
N VAL A 91 15.06 8.96 13.01
CA VAL A 91 15.85 9.33 14.17
C VAL A 91 15.37 8.55 15.38
N LYS A 92 16.31 7.96 16.11
CA LYS A 92 16.08 7.41 17.44
C LYS A 92 16.72 8.30 18.49
N ARG A 93 15.93 8.73 19.49
CA ARG A 93 16.44 9.50 20.62
C ARG A 93 16.72 8.57 21.80
N ILE A 94 17.97 8.48 22.20
CA ILE A 94 18.39 7.81 23.44
C ILE A 94 19.00 8.89 24.35
N LEU A 95 20.30 8.80 24.68
CA LEU A 95 21.05 9.87 25.31
C LEU A 95 21.42 10.98 24.30
N PHE A 96 21.54 10.61 23.04
CA PHE A 96 21.77 11.48 21.88
C PHE A 96 20.89 11.04 20.71
N GLU A 97 20.78 11.89 19.68
CA GLU A 97 20.04 11.57 18.47
C GLU A 97 20.89 10.68 17.54
N VAL A 98 20.38 9.49 17.25
CA VAL A 98 20.96 8.55 16.29
C VAL A 98 20.15 8.60 15.00
N LYS A 99 20.83 8.88 13.88
CA LYS A 99 20.23 8.87 12.55
C LYS A 99 20.40 7.48 11.92
N ALA A 100 19.32 6.98 11.33
CA ALA A 100 19.30 5.75 10.57
C ALA A 100 18.76 6.02 9.16
N VAL A 101 19.35 5.34 8.18
CA VAL A 101 18.87 5.30 6.80
C VAL A 101 18.68 3.85 6.42
N ALA A 102 17.45 3.45 6.11
CA ALA A 102 17.11 2.11 5.67
C ALA A 102 16.76 2.11 4.18
N LEU A 103 17.27 1.14 3.43
CA LEU A 103 16.83 0.86 2.07
C LEU A 103 15.88 -0.32 2.12
N CYS A 104 14.66 -0.13 1.64
CA CYS A 104 13.58 -1.10 1.73
C CYS A 104 13.00 -1.43 0.36
N ARG A 105 12.65 -2.69 0.15
CA ARG A 105 11.87 -3.13 -1.02
C ARG A 105 10.46 -3.50 -0.61
N LEU A 106 9.55 -3.37 -1.56
CA LEU A 106 8.18 -3.83 -1.41
C LEU A 106 8.07 -5.26 -1.94
N ARG A 107 7.33 -6.10 -1.21
CA ARG A 107 7.01 -7.47 -1.61
C ARG A 107 5.52 -7.72 -1.44
N ILE A 108 4.92 -8.36 -2.43
CA ILE A 108 3.54 -8.82 -2.33
C ILE A 108 3.50 -10.18 -1.62
N VAL A 109 2.63 -10.31 -0.62
CA VAL A 109 2.36 -11.55 0.09
C VAL A 109 0.95 -12.01 -0.24
N GLU A 110 0.84 -13.26 -0.70
CA GLU A 110 -0.42 -13.94 -1.04
C GLU A 110 -1.30 -13.18 -2.05
N GLY A 111 -0.70 -12.30 -2.86
CA GLY A 111 -1.44 -11.46 -3.80
C GLY A 111 -2.36 -10.43 -3.12
N ARG A 112 -2.18 -10.14 -1.83
CA ARG A 112 -3.12 -9.31 -1.06
C ARG A 112 -2.43 -8.22 -0.24
N GLU A 113 -1.29 -8.53 0.35
CA GLU A 113 -0.61 -7.64 1.26
C GLU A 113 0.66 -7.08 0.63
N ILE A 114 0.98 -5.82 0.92
CA ILE A 114 2.28 -5.22 0.65
C ILE A 114 3.10 -5.25 1.93
N HIS A 115 4.21 -5.97 1.89
CA HIS A 115 5.21 -6.02 2.94
C HIS A 115 6.42 -5.17 2.55
N VAL A 116 7.08 -4.64 3.57
CA VAL A 116 8.33 -3.90 3.47
C VAL A 116 9.45 -4.83 3.96
N ASP A 117 10.39 -5.13 3.08
CA ASP A 117 11.56 -5.93 3.38
C ASP A 117 12.80 -5.01 3.46
N LEU A 118 13.54 -5.10 4.57
CA LEU A 118 14.79 -4.37 4.75
C LEU A 118 15.90 -4.98 3.86
N GLN A 119 16.49 -4.17 2.98
CA GLN A 119 17.67 -4.55 2.21
C GLN A 119 18.96 -4.25 2.96
N SER A 120 19.11 -3.00 3.40
CA SER A 120 20.28 -2.54 4.13
C SER A 120 19.90 -1.40 5.06
N VAL A 121 20.69 -1.22 6.11
CA VAL A 121 20.54 -0.10 7.02
C VAL A 121 21.91 0.48 7.35
N GLU A 122 22.00 1.80 7.25
CA GLU A 122 23.14 2.60 7.66
C GLU A 122 22.78 3.34 8.94
N VAL A 123 23.54 3.09 10.01
CA VAL A 123 23.30 3.72 11.32
C VAL A 123 24.60 4.22 11.91
N ALA A 124 24.58 5.46 12.39
CA ALA A 124 25.65 6.00 13.21
C ALA A 124 25.56 5.42 14.65
N GLY A 125 26.22 4.29 14.91
CA GLY A 125 26.23 3.68 16.25
C GLY A 125 26.52 2.19 16.33
N GLY A 126 26.80 1.52 15.19
CA GLY A 126 27.28 0.14 15.16
C GLY A 126 26.18 -0.92 15.06
N ALA A 127 26.59 -2.20 15.05
CA ALA A 127 25.75 -3.35 14.68
C ALA A 127 24.53 -3.60 15.58
N SER A 128 24.56 -3.19 16.85
CA SER A 128 23.43 -3.37 17.77
C SER A 128 22.20 -2.54 17.40
N ILE A 129 22.39 -1.36 16.80
CA ILE A 129 21.27 -0.50 16.38
C ILE A 129 20.70 -0.98 15.04
N THR A 130 21.54 -1.53 14.17
CA THR A 130 21.11 -2.19 12.92
C THR A 130 20.09 -3.29 13.17
N GLU A 131 20.35 -4.20 14.11
CA GLU A 131 19.41 -5.29 14.44
C GLU A 131 18.11 -4.78 15.06
N LEU A 132 18.18 -3.69 15.82
CA LEU A 132 16.98 -3.02 16.32
C LEU A 132 16.15 -2.48 15.16
N VAL A 133 16.72 -1.76 14.20
CA VAL A 133 15.96 -1.24 13.05
C VAL A 133 15.34 -2.39 12.24
N ARG A 134 16.06 -3.50 12.08
CA ARG A 134 15.55 -4.70 11.39
C ARG A 134 14.30 -5.27 12.06
N SER A 135 14.29 -5.41 13.39
CA SER A 135 13.12 -5.95 14.09
C SER A 135 11.90 -5.03 13.98
N GLN A 136 12.12 -3.72 13.99
CA GLN A 136 11.06 -2.72 13.89
C GLN A 136 10.40 -2.65 12.51
N ILE A 137 11.14 -2.97 11.44
CA ILE A 137 10.53 -3.08 10.10
C ILE A 137 9.57 -4.28 10.01
N GLY A 138 9.79 -5.33 10.81
CA GLY A 138 8.81 -6.41 10.94
C GLY A 138 7.48 -5.92 11.51
N GLU A 139 7.50 -4.97 12.45
CA GLU A 139 6.30 -4.46 13.12
C GLU A 139 5.43 -3.57 12.21
N ILE A 140 5.99 -3.02 11.13
CA ILE A 140 5.23 -2.21 10.17
C ILE A 140 4.45 -3.05 9.17
N ASN A 141 4.74 -4.35 9.07
CA ASN A 141 4.09 -5.24 8.12
C ASN A 141 2.74 -5.78 8.63
N PRO A 142 1.73 -5.91 7.74
CA PRO A 142 1.74 -5.41 6.36
C PRO A 142 1.63 -3.87 6.32
N LEU A 143 2.28 -3.24 5.33
CA LEU A 143 2.14 -1.80 5.07
C LEU A 143 0.76 -1.47 4.48
N LEU A 144 0.25 -2.35 3.62
CA LEU A 144 -1.07 -2.23 2.99
C LEU A 144 -1.68 -3.63 2.90
N ASP A 145 -2.96 -3.76 3.23
CA ASP A 145 -3.77 -4.94 2.94
C ASP A 145 -4.99 -4.48 2.13
N VAL A 146 -5.18 -5.00 0.90
CA VAL A 146 -6.31 -4.58 0.04
C VAL A 146 -7.67 -4.90 0.64
N ALA A 147 -7.79 -5.88 1.54
CA ALA A 147 -9.05 -6.14 2.23
C ALA A 147 -9.49 -4.96 3.12
N GLN A 148 -8.52 -4.16 3.59
CA GLN A 148 -8.80 -2.96 4.38
C GLN A 148 -9.36 -1.79 3.56
N LEU A 149 -9.34 -1.89 2.22
CA LEU A 149 -10.00 -0.90 1.36
C LEU A 149 -11.53 -0.95 1.50
N GLY A 150 -12.08 -2.04 2.04
CA GLY A 150 -13.53 -2.18 2.28
C GLY A 150 -14.36 -2.26 1.00
N LEU A 151 -13.72 -2.61 -0.13
CA LEU A 151 -14.39 -2.73 -1.41
C LEU A 151 -15.04 -4.11 -1.55
N PRO A 152 -16.27 -4.18 -2.07
CA PRO A 152 -16.97 -5.45 -2.32
C PRO A 152 -16.43 -6.15 -3.60
N LEU A 153 -15.11 -6.28 -3.70
CA LEU A 153 -14.40 -6.85 -4.85
C LEU A 153 -13.33 -7.81 -4.37
N ASP A 154 -13.18 -8.93 -5.08
CA ASP A 154 -12.04 -9.81 -4.90
C ASP A 154 -10.82 -9.19 -5.60
N MET A 155 -9.82 -8.82 -4.81
CA MET A 155 -8.65 -8.08 -5.30
C MET A 155 -7.39 -8.92 -5.22
N LYS A 156 -6.59 -8.89 -6.29
CA LYS A 156 -5.28 -9.54 -6.36
C LYS A 156 -4.20 -8.56 -6.82
N LEU A 157 -3.22 -8.32 -5.96
CA LEU A 157 -2.04 -7.53 -6.25
C LEU A 157 -1.05 -8.30 -7.13
N LEU A 158 -0.47 -7.58 -8.10
CA LEU A 158 0.47 -8.10 -9.09
C LEU A 158 1.84 -7.42 -9.01
N SER A 159 1.88 -6.12 -8.75
CA SER A 159 3.15 -5.39 -8.56
C SER A 159 2.99 -4.24 -7.56
N ALA A 160 4.11 -3.85 -6.96
CA ALA A 160 4.22 -2.67 -6.11
C ALA A 160 5.55 -1.98 -6.40
N THR A 161 5.49 -0.73 -6.83
CA THR A 161 6.64 0.02 -7.33
C THR A 161 6.71 1.40 -6.66
N PRO A 162 7.79 1.69 -5.93
CA PRO A 162 8.11 3.04 -5.50
C PRO A 162 8.59 3.88 -6.69
N GLU A 163 7.85 4.93 -7.06
CA GLU A 163 8.24 5.85 -8.12
C GLU A 163 7.62 7.24 -7.91
N GLY A 164 8.37 8.30 -8.24
CA GLY A 164 7.85 9.67 -8.27
C GLY A 164 7.27 10.17 -6.94
N GLY A 165 7.85 9.76 -5.80
CA GLY A 165 7.33 10.12 -4.47
C GLY A 165 6.09 9.32 -4.06
N LYS A 166 5.79 8.22 -4.75
CA LYS A 166 4.60 7.41 -4.49
C LYS A 166 4.95 5.93 -4.47
N VAL A 167 4.09 5.15 -3.83
CA VAL A 167 4.01 3.71 -4.01
C VAL A 167 2.81 3.41 -4.90
N VAL A 168 3.08 2.91 -6.11
CA VAL A 168 2.05 2.49 -7.07
C VAL A 168 1.92 0.99 -6.99
N VAL A 169 0.75 0.53 -6.58
CA VAL A 169 0.41 -0.90 -6.51
C VAL A 169 -0.57 -1.21 -7.63
N ARG A 170 -0.24 -2.20 -8.45
CA ARG A 170 -1.11 -2.66 -9.55
C ARG A 170 -1.63 -4.05 -9.26
N GLY A 171 -2.85 -4.30 -9.69
CA GLY A 171 -3.54 -5.56 -9.45
C GLY A 171 -4.71 -5.78 -10.40
N GLN A 172 -5.53 -6.75 -10.02
CA GLN A 172 -6.79 -7.08 -10.65
C GLN A 172 -7.91 -7.08 -9.62
N ALA A 173 -9.11 -6.72 -10.05
CA ALA A 173 -10.33 -6.82 -9.26
C ALA A 173 -11.38 -7.64 -10.01
N THR A 174 -12.04 -8.57 -9.32
CA THR A 174 -13.14 -9.37 -9.84
C THR A 174 -14.36 -9.23 -8.94
N ALA A 175 -15.53 -9.55 -9.50
CA ALA A 175 -16.71 -9.77 -8.66
C ALA A 175 -16.47 -10.96 -7.73
N PRO A 176 -16.95 -10.90 -6.47
CA PRO A 176 -16.88 -12.01 -5.52
C PRO A 176 -17.76 -13.21 -5.92
#